data_AF-A0A257JUQ9-F1
#
_entry.id   AF-A0A257JUQ9-F1
#
_cell.length_a   1.000
_cell.length_b   1.000
_cell.length_c   1.000
_cell.angle_alpha   90.00
_cell.angle_beta   90.00
_cell.angle_gamma   90.00
#
_symmetry.space_group_name_H-M   'P 1'
#
loop_
_entity.id
_entity.type
_entity.pdbx_description
1 polymer ?
#
loop_
_entity_poly.entity_id
_entity_poly.type
_entity_poly.pdbx_seq_one_letter_code
_entity_poly.pdbx_strand_id
1 'polypeptide(L)'
;MTILPYPKSRRRAPKPKSASVAVLVAPPSGALLNAILSYADVSEDIGGGLTLLRVSAKRMDDAVITQSLGREAARLADVSILWNDDESEIHAVLDAAIPSGVEDFWAEPQFELTDLAMAYLDEMLDLEERAKAS
;
A
#
# COMPACT_ATOMS: atom_id res chain seq x y z
N MET A 1 -23.93 56.34 -32.94
CA MET A 1 -23.20 55.56 -31.93
C MET A 1 -23.93 54.25 -31.71
N THR A 2 -23.34 53.12 -32.08
CA THR A 2 -24.00 51.79 -32.00
C THR A 2 -23.19 50.91 -31.07
N ILE A 3 -23.76 50.56 -29.92
CA ILE A 3 -23.13 49.72 -28.90
C ILE A 3 -23.37 48.26 -29.29
N LEU A 4 -22.30 47.52 -29.57
CA LEU A 4 -22.35 46.07 -29.81
C LEU A 4 -22.65 45.33 -28.49
N PRO A 5 -23.60 44.37 -28.46
CA PRO A 5 -23.88 43.60 -27.27
C PRO A 5 -22.76 42.58 -27.01
N TYR A 6 -22.29 42.51 -25.76
CA TYR A 6 -21.32 41.51 -25.33
C TYR A 6 -21.89 40.08 -25.43
N PRO A 7 -21.10 39.08 -25.86
CA PRO A 7 -21.56 37.70 -25.95
C PRO A 7 -21.75 37.09 -24.55
N LYS A 8 -22.92 36.50 -24.30
CA LYS A 8 -23.22 35.76 -23.06
C LYS A 8 -22.31 34.54 -22.97
N SER A 9 -21.44 34.51 -21.96
CA SER A 9 -20.59 33.34 -21.68
C SER A 9 -21.47 32.12 -21.39
N ARG A 10 -21.35 31.06 -22.22
CA ARG A 10 -21.94 29.75 -21.92
C ARG A 10 -21.21 29.16 -20.71
N ARG A 11 -21.84 29.16 -19.54
CA ARG A 11 -21.38 28.34 -18.42
C ARG A 11 -21.43 26.87 -18.84
N ARG A 12 -20.25 26.24 -18.96
CA ARG A 12 -20.16 24.78 -19.15
C ARG A 12 -20.68 24.11 -17.88
N ALA A 13 -21.64 23.20 -18.02
CA ALA A 13 -22.11 22.38 -16.91
C ALA A 13 -20.95 21.53 -16.37
N PRO A 14 -20.79 21.39 -15.04
CA PRO A 14 -19.78 20.54 -14.46
C PRO A 14 -20.06 19.09 -14.87
N LYS A 15 -19.06 18.40 -15.45
CA LYS A 15 -19.18 16.96 -15.73
C LYS A 15 -19.37 16.22 -14.40
N PRO A 16 -20.32 15.27 -14.30
CA PRO A 16 -20.45 14.45 -13.10
C PRO A 16 -19.15 13.65 -12.92
N LYS A 17 -18.53 13.78 -11.75
CA LYS A 17 -17.41 12.92 -11.35
C LYS A 17 -17.94 11.49 -11.34
N SER A 18 -17.42 10.61 -12.20
CA SER A 18 -17.76 9.20 -12.12
C SER A 18 -17.30 8.69 -10.75
N ALA A 19 -18.22 8.18 -9.95
CA ALA A 19 -17.88 7.51 -8.71
C ALA A 19 -16.90 6.37 -9.04
N SER A 20 -15.75 6.34 -8.37
CA SER A 20 -14.84 5.21 -8.44
C SER A 20 -15.58 3.99 -7.92
N VAL A 21 -15.67 2.95 -8.76
CA VAL A 21 -16.17 1.64 -8.32
C VAL A 21 -15.12 1.07 -7.39
N ALA A 22 -15.45 0.91 -6.11
CA ALA A 22 -14.58 0.23 -5.16
C ALA A 22 -14.35 -1.20 -5.67
N VAL A 23 -13.13 -1.51 -6.10
CA VAL A 23 -12.76 -2.89 -6.44
C VAL A 23 -12.56 -3.63 -5.14
N LEU A 24 -13.50 -4.51 -4.79
CA LEU A 24 -13.33 -5.41 -3.65
C LEU A 24 -12.24 -6.42 -4.01
N VAL A 25 -11.13 -6.40 -3.27
CA VAL A 25 -10.12 -7.47 -3.37
C VAL A 25 -10.77 -8.75 -2.84
N ALA A 26 -10.79 -9.78 -3.67
CA ALA A 26 -11.26 -11.10 -3.24
C ALA A 26 -10.31 -11.68 -2.18
N PRO A 27 -10.81 -12.40 -1.17
CA PRO A 27 -9.94 -13.08 -0.21
C PRO A 27 -8.98 -14.06 -0.92
N PRO A 28 -7.82 -14.36 -0.33
CA PRO A 28 -6.86 -15.29 -0.92
C PRO A 28 -7.46 -16.69 -1.03
N SER A 29 -7.24 -17.35 -2.17
CA SER A 29 -7.75 -18.71 -2.35
C SER A 29 -6.93 -19.72 -1.54
N GLY A 30 -7.53 -20.89 -1.27
CA GLY A 30 -6.80 -22.00 -0.66
C GLY A 30 -5.63 -22.49 -1.53
N ALA A 31 -5.71 -22.34 -2.85
CA ALA A 31 -4.60 -22.69 -3.75
C ALA A 31 -3.41 -21.76 -3.54
N LEU A 32 -3.66 -20.45 -3.38
CA LEU A 32 -2.64 -19.46 -3.07
C LEU A 32 -1.97 -19.75 -1.72
N LEU A 33 -2.76 -20.03 -0.68
CA LEU A 33 -2.22 -20.38 0.64
C LEU A 33 -1.39 -21.67 0.58
N ASN A 34 -1.87 -22.69 -0.12
CA ASN A 34 -1.14 -23.95 -0.28
C ASN A 34 0.17 -23.76 -1.06
N ALA A 35 0.19 -22.86 -2.04
CA ALA A 35 1.41 -22.51 -2.76
C ALA A 35 2.43 -21.82 -1.83
N ILE A 36 2.00 -20.92 -0.95
CA ILE A 36 2.89 -20.30 0.04
C ILE A 36 3.43 -21.37 1.00
N LEU A 37 2.58 -22.24 1.55
CA LEU A 37 3.04 -23.32 2.44
C LEU A 37 4.02 -24.29 1.75
N SER A 38 3.83 -24.55 0.46
CA SER A 38 4.65 -25.51 -0.29
C SER A 38 5.96 -24.91 -0.81
N TYR A 39 5.95 -23.61 -1.13
CA TYR A 39 7.03 -22.98 -1.90
C TYR A 39 7.65 -21.76 -1.22
N ALA A 40 7.23 -21.38 -0.01
CA ALA A 40 7.87 -20.33 0.76
C ALA A 40 9.37 -20.63 0.92
N ASP A 41 10.18 -19.70 0.42
CA ASP A 41 11.62 -19.69 0.56
C ASP A 41 12.08 -18.60 1.54
N VAL A 42 11.17 -17.73 1.96
CA VAL A 42 11.39 -16.81 3.07
C VAL A 42 10.62 -17.31 4.28
N SER A 43 11.38 -17.59 5.34
CA SER A 43 10.91 -17.97 6.65
C SER A 43 11.61 -17.07 7.67
N GLU A 44 10.83 -16.34 8.45
CA GLU A 44 11.33 -15.41 9.47
C GLU A 44 10.66 -15.72 10.80
N ASP A 45 11.45 -16.13 11.79
CA ASP A 45 10.99 -16.32 13.16
C ASP A 45 10.72 -14.95 13.79
N ILE A 46 9.45 -14.71 14.14
CA ILE A 46 9.03 -13.46 14.78
C ILE A 46 8.95 -13.59 16.31
N GLY A 47 9.29 -14.77 16.85
CA GLY A 47 9.21 -15.13 18.25
C GLY A 47 7.86 -15.72 18.67
N GLY A 48 7.84 -16.38 19.83
CA GLY A 48 6.62 -16.94 20.41
C GLY A 48 6.08 -18.19 19.69
N GLY A 49 6.96 -18.94 19.02
CA GLY A 49 6.56 -20.12 18.23
C GLY A 49 5.87 -19.77 16.90
N LEU A 50 6.02 -18.51 16.45
CA LEU A 50 5.41 -18.02 15.22
C LEU A 50 6.47 -17.74 14.16
N THR A 51 6.24 -18.29 12.98
CA THR A 51 7.09 -18.12 11.80
C THR A 51 6.31 -17.44 10.68
N LEU A 52 6.86 -16.36 10.12
CA LEU A 52 6.32 -15.72 8.94
C LEU A 52 6.83 -16.42 7.67
N LEU A 53 5.89 -16.92 6.86
CA LEU A 53 6.14 -17.59 5.60
C LEU A 53 5.69 -16.72 4.42
N ARG A 54 6.59 -16.53 3.45
CA ARG A 54 6.26 -15.89 2.16
C ARG A 54 7.13 -16.45 1.04
N VAL A 55 6.64 -16.25 -0.19
CA VAL A 55 7.44 -16.51 -1.39
C VAL A 55 8.26 -15.26 -1.71
N SER A 56 9.55 -15.40 -1.99
CA SER A 56 10.40 -14.28 -2.40
C SER A 56 10.06 -13.83 -3.81
N ALA A 57 10.33 -12.55 -4.12
CA ALA A 57 10.13 -12.02 -5.47
C ALA A 57 10.85 -12.85 -6.55
N LYS A 58 12.01 -13.43 -6.23
CA LYS A 58 12.76 -14.29 -7.15
C LYS A 58 12.01 -15.57 -7.51
N ARG A 59 11.22 -16.11 -6.60
CA ARG A 59 10.47 -17.36 -6.80
C ARG A 59 9.06 -17.16 -7.32
N MET A 60 8.50 -15.95 -7.25
CA MET A 60 7.14 -15.68 -7.76
C MET A 60 6.98 -15.98 -9.26
N ASP A 61 8.06 -15.82 -10.04
CA ASP A 61 8.08 -16.12 -11.48
C ASP A 61 8.38 -17.59 -11.81
N ASP A 62 8.50 -18.48 -10.80
CA ASP A 62 8.73 -19.90 -11.03
C ASP A 62 7.57 -20.51 -11.85
N ALA A 63 7.90 -21.15 -12.96
CA ALA A 63 6.94 -21.75 -13.89
C ALA A 63 6.01 -22.77 -13.22
N VAL A 64 6.47 -23.46 -12.18
CA VAL A 64 5.67 -24.43 -11.43
C VAL A 64 4.59 -23.72 -10.63
N ILE A 65 4.98 -22.64 -9.92
CA ILE A 65 4.08 -21.87 -9.07
C ILE A 65 3.05 -21.13 -9.93
N THR A 66 3.52 -20.43 -10.97
CA THR A 66 2.66 -19.67 -11.89
C THR A 66 1.66 -20.55 -12.64
N GLN A 67 2.04 -21.76 -13.08
CA GLN A 67 1.10 -22.70 -13.69
C GLN A 67 0.04 -23.19 -12.71
N SER A 68 0.39 -23.39 -11.43
CA SER A 68 -0.56 -23.86 -10.42
C SER A 68 -1.60 -22.81 -10.03
N LEU A 69 -1.22 -21.53 -9.98
CA LEU A 69 -2.08 -20.43 -9.53
C LEU A 69 -2.76 -19.66 -10.66
N GLY A 70 -2.22 -19.75 -11.89
CA GLY A 70 -2.71 -19.00 -13.03
C GLY A 70 -2.74 -17.50 -12.75
N ARG A 71 -3.94 -16.91 -12.81
CA ARG A 71 -4.12 -15.45 -12.61
C ARG A 71 -3.84 -14.99 -11.18
N GLU A 72 -3.94 -15.89 -10.21
CA GLU A 72 -3.73 -15.55 -8.80
C GLU A 72 -2.24 -15.48 -8.43
N ALA A 73 -1.33 -15.91 -9.31
CA ALA A 73 0.11 -15.83 -9.09
C ALA A 73 0.58 -14.38 -8.78
N ALA A 74 -0.07 -13.38 -9.38
CA ALA A 74 0.23 -11.96 -9.11
C ALA A 74 0.02 -11.57 -7.64
N ARG A 75 -0.83 -12.30 -6.90
CA ARG A 75 -1.14 -12.03 -5.49
C ARG A 75 -0.11 -12.59 -4.52
N LEU A 76 0.85 -13.38 -4.97
CA LEU A 76 1.89 -13.95 -4.10
C LEU A 76 2.71 -12.87 -3.39
N ALA A 77 2.86 -11.69 -4.00
CA ALA A 77 3.57 -10.56 -3.40
C ALA A 77 2.81 -9.93 -2.23
N ASP A 78 1.48 -10.07 -2.23
CA ASP A 78 0.60 -9.38 -1.28
C ASP A 78 0.24 -10.25 -0.07
N VAL A 79 0.47 -11.57 -0.15
CA VAL A 79 0.01 -12.53 0.86
C VAL A 79 1.18 -13.18 1.59
N SER A 80 1.11 -13.18 2.91
CA SER A 80 2.02 -13.91 3.80
C SER A 80 1.23 -14.73 4.82
N ILE A 81 1.82 -15.84 5.28
CA ILE A 81 1.20 -16.71 6.29
C ILE A 81 1.98 -16.58 7.57
N LEU A 82 1.27 -16.38 8.68
CA LEU A 82 1.84 -16.57 10.00
C LEU A 82 1.52 -17.99 10.47
N TRP A 83 2.57 -18.77 10.66
CA TRP A 83 2.52 -20.19 11.00
C TRP A 83 2.83 -20.39 12.49
N ASN A 84 2.05 -21.24 13.15
CA ASN A 84 2.35 -21.70 14.51
C ASN A 84 3.13 -23.02 14.43
N ASP A 85 4.40 -22.99 14.82
CA ASP A 85 5.28 -24.16 14.79
C ASP A 85 4.90 -25.22 15.83
N ASP A 86 4.39 -24.80 16.99
CA ASP A 86 4.01 -25.71 18.08
C ASP A 86 2.75 -26.51 17.73
N GLU A 87 1.78 -25.86 17.08
CA GLU A 87 0.49 -26.48 16.70
C GLU A 87 0.51 -27.05 15.28
N SER A 88 1.51 -26.70 14.47
CA SER A 88 1.58 -27.05 13.04
C SER A 88 0.34 -26.58 12.26
N GLU A 89 -0.07 -25.34 12.50
CA GLU A 89 -1.27 -24.74 11.92
C GLU A 89 -1.05 -23.31 11.44
N ILE A 90 -1.91 -22.85 10.54
CA ILE A 90 -1.95 -21.44 10.15
C ILE A 90 -2.54 -20.65 11.32
N HIS A 91 -1.73 -19.79 11.93
CA HIS A 91 -2.20 -18.84 12.95
C HIS A 91 -2.97 -17.69 12.32
N ALA A 92 -2.42 -17.08 11.26
CA ALA A 92 -3.05 -15.97 10.56
C ALA A 92 -2.63 -15.89 9.09
N VAL A 93 -3.47 -15.27 8.27
CA VAL A 93 -3.15 -14.89 6.88
C VAL A 93 -3.10 -13.36 6.82
N LEU A 94 -1.96 -12.85 6.37
CA LEU A 94 -1.75 -11.42 6.15
C LEU A 94 -1.92 -11.13 4.66
N ASP A 95 -2.95 -10.36 4.31
CA ASP A 95 -3.25 -9.97 2.95
C ASP A 95 -3.14 -8.45 2.83
N ALA A 96 -2.03 -8.00 2.23
CA ALA A 96 -1.71 -6.60 2.01
C ALA A 96 -2.26 -6.08 0.67
N ALA A 97 -3.05 -6.88 -0.05
CA ALA A 97 -3.56 -6.48 -1.34
C ALA A 97 -4.37 -5.19 -1.22
N ILE A 98 -3.83 -4.13 -1.82
CA ILE A 98 -4.46 -2.82 -1.86
C ILE A 98 -5.62 -2.92 -2.86
N PRO A 99 -6.86 -2.56 -2.49
CA PRO A 99 -7.94 -2.46 -3.45
C PRO A 99 -7.52 -1.55 -4.61
N SER A 100 -7.59 -2.05 -5.84
CA SER A 100 -7.29 -1.19 -6.99
C SER A 100 -8.26 0.01 -6.98
N GLY A 101 -7.71 1.22 -6.97
CA GLY A 101 -8.46 2.47 -6.80
C GLY A 101 -8.30 3.19 -5.45
N VAL A 102 -7.48 2.68 -4.52
CA VAL A 102 -6.99 3.43 -3.33
C VAL A 102 -5.51 3.79 -3.44
N GLU A 103 -4.97 3.93 -4.65
CA GLU A 103 -3.62 4.49 -4.85
C GLU A 103 -3.47 5.88 -4.18
N ASP A 104 -4.57 6.66 -4.14
CA ASP A 104 -4.67 7.94 -3.44
C ASP A 104 -4.71 7.83 -1.91
N PHE A 105 -4.89 6.63 -1.33
CA PHE A 105 -4.95 6.44 0.13
C PHE A 105 -3.58 6.59 0.81
N TRP A 106 -2.51 6.29 0.06
CA TRP A 106 -1.11 6.49 0.48
C TRP A 106 -0.43 7.64 -0.26
N ALA A 107 -1.16 8.41 -1.09
CA ALA A 107 -0.65 9.70 -1.53
C ALA A 107 -0.32 10.47 -0.25
N GLU A 108 0.95 10.83 -0.08
CA GLU A 108 1.43 11.44 1.16
C GLU A 108 0.43 12.51 1.61
N PRO A 109 -0.01 12.51 2.89
CA PRO A 109 -0.68 13.69 3.38
C PRO A 109 0.24 14.85 3.06
N GLN A 110 -0.25 15.81 2.27
CA GLN A 110 0.45 17.07 2.03
C GLN A 110 0.54 17.74 3.40
N PHE A 111 1.57 17.37 4.15
CA PHE A 111 1.81 17.94 5.46
C PHE A 111 2.34 19.33 5.18
N GLU A 112 1.41 20.29 5.13
CA GLU A 112 1.77 21.68 5.08
C GLU A 112 2.50 22.00 6.40
N LEU A 113 3.74 22.48 6.31
CA LEU A 113 4.45 22.97 7.49
C LEU A 113 3.64 24.13 8.06
N THR A 114 2.96 23.86 9.17
CA THR A 114 2.23 24.90 9.90
C THR A 114 3.20 25.99 10.37
N ASP A 115 2.71 27.21 10.53
CA ASP A 115 3.50 28.33 11.06
C ASP A 115 4.18 27.98 12.40
N LEU A 116 3.54 27.12 13.21
CA LEU A 116 4.09 26.64 14.48
C LEU A 116 5.25 25.65 14.29
N ALA A 117 5.17 24.77 13.29
CA ALA A 117 6.27 23.88 12.92
C ALA A 117 7.47 24.68 12.38
N MET A 118 7.22 25.73 11.59
CA MET A 118 8.27 26.63 11.10
C MET A 118 8.96 27.36 12.24
N ALA A 119 8.20 27.91 13.20
CA ALA A 119 8.77 28.61 14.36
C ALA A 119 9.63 27.67 15.24
N TYR A 120 9.22 26.42 15.41
CA TYR A 120 9.99 25.44 16.17
C TYR A 120 11.33 25.12 15.50
N LEU A 121 11.36 24.98 14.17
CA LEU A 121 12.59 24.71 13.43
C LEU A 121 13.56 25.90 13.48
N ASP A 122 13.04 27.12 13.45
CA ASP A 122 13.83 28.34 13.57
C ASP A 122 14.49 28.46 14.96
N GLU A 123 13.71 28.17 16.02
CA GLU A 123 14.24 28.14 17.39
C GLU A 123 15.33 27.06 17.58
N MET A 124 15.17 25.90 16.94
CA MET A 124 16.19 24.85 16.97
C MET A 124 17.49 25.25 16.25
N LEU A 125 17.39 25.96 15.13
CA LEU A 125 18.57 26.45 14.40
C LEU A 125 19.34 27.49 15.23
N ASP A 126 18.65 28.43 15.86
CA ASP A 126 19.26 29.42 16.75
C ASP A 126 19.99 28.80 17.95
N LEU A 127 19.44 27.71 18.50
CA LEU A 127 20.08 26.96 19.59
C LEU A 127 21.35 26.25 19.12
N GLU A 128 21.35 25.67 17.92
CA GLU A 128 22.55 25.06 17.34
C GLU A 128 23.65 26.08 17.05
N GLU A 129 23.29 27.28 16.57
CA GLU A 129 24.26 28.35 16.32
C GLU A 129 24.89 28.85 17.62
N ARG A 130 24.11 28.98 18.69
CA ARG A 130 24.62 29.32 20.03
C ARG A 130 25.52 28.24 20.61
N ALA A 131 25.20 26.97 20.38
CA ALA A 131 26.03 25.85 20.82
C ALA A 131 27.37 25.75 20.07
N LYS A 132 27.44 26.18 18.80
CA LYS A 132 28.68 26.22 18.02
C LYS A 132 29.54 27.47 18.27
N ALA A 133 28.95 28.52 18.83
CA ALA A 133 29.65 29.76 19.19
C ALA A 133 30.26 29.76 20.61
N SER A 134 30.07 28.68 21.37
CA SER A 134 30.70 28.40 22.68
C SER A 134 31.84 27.42 22.56
#